data_AF-A0A7Y6XCH1-F1
#
_entry.id   AF-A0A7Y6XCH1-F1
#
_cell.length_a   1.000
_cell.length_b   1.000
_cell.length_c   1.000
_cell.angle_alpha   90.00
_cell.angle_beta   90.00
_cell.angle_gamma   90.00
#
_symmetry.space_group_name_H-M   'P 1'
#
loop_
_entity.id
_entity.type
_entity.pdbx_description
1 polymer ?
#
loop_
_entity_poly.entity_id
_entity_poly.type
_entity_poly.pdbx_seq_one_letter_code
_entity_poly.pdbx_strand_id
1 'polypeptide(L)'
;MSEVEVPSSSGPAVGFWASLKEAMHGTERDLTGLPVKRAIFLLAVPMVLEMVMESIFAVVDVFFVGRLGADAVATVGLTESLLTIIYAAAAGLSIGATALVSRRIGEKDPERAARTAVQAIGLGALLAIPISVAGVVFARPLMGLMGGSPWVLEQGVRYTQVMLGGMGSVLLLFLINAIFRGAGDAAIAMRVLWLANAINIVLAPMLIFGVGPFPELGVMGAAVATTFGRGCGVLYQLYRLARGSGRLQVRREHLRLEPGTMLAMLRLSGAGTAQSLVNTSSWVVLARIVATFGSAAVAGYTIAMRIVLFALLPSWGLANAAATLVGQSLGAKQPERGERAVWTAGAINAVFLGSLGVLFFVFAQPLTSSFSPDAAVVDHASHALRIISTGFLFYAFGMVLTQSFNGAGDTATPTLINIFCFWMLELPLAWALSGPGGMGPSGVFLALTVAFSVLAIVSAVLFRRGTWKLRQV
;
A
#
# COMPACT_ATOMS: atom_id res chain seq x y z
N MET A 1 40.48 -19.44 -25.69
CA MET A 1 40.04 -18.30 -24.86
C MET A 1 39.43 -17.28 -25.79
N SER A 2 38.11 -17.31 -25.94
CA SER A 2 37.35 -16.29 -26.68
C SER A 2 36.78 -15.33 -25.66
N GLU A 3 37.31 -14.10 -25.63
CA GLU A 3 36.76 -13.00 -24.84
C GLU A 3 35.29 -12.78 -25.22
N VAL A 4 34.41 -12.99 -24.24
CA VAL A 4 33.02 -12.56 -24.34
C VAL A 4 33.03 -11.06 -24.09
N GLU A 5 32.93 -10.27 -25.16
CA GLU A 5 32.68 -8.83 -25.08
C GLU A 5 31.41 -8.59 -24.27
N VAL A 6 31.59 -8.00 -23.08
CA VAL A 6 30.49 -7.39 -22.31
C VAL A 6 30.11 -6.12 -23.06
N PRO A 7 28.86 -5.97 -23.56
CA PRO A 7 28.48 -4.76 -24.28
C PRO A 7 28.61 -3.55 -23.35
N SER A 8 29.37 -2.55 -23.77
CA SER A 8 29.46 -1.26 -23.09
C SER A 8 28.06 -0.64 -22.95
N SER A 9 27.64 -0.38 -21.70
CA SER A 9 26.27 0.03 -21.37
C SER A 9 25.98 1.52 -21.61
N SER A 10 26.75 2.19 -22.46
CA SER A 10 26.54 3.58 -22.84
C SER A 10 25.83 3.70 -24.19
N GLY A 11 24.62 3.14 -24.29
CA GLY A 11 23.70 3.53 -25.36
C GLY A 11 23.22 4.98 -25.18
N PRO A 12 22.79 5.66 -26.25
CA PRO A 12 22.35 7.06 -26.18
C PRO A 12 21.26 7.26 -25.11
N ALA A 13 21.27 8.43 -24.47
CA ALA A 13 20.28 8.81 -23.47
C ALA A 13 18.87 8.71 -24.08
N VAL A 14 18.14 7.67 -23.69
CA VAL A 14 16.75 7.46 -24.13
C VAL A 14 15.93 8.63 -23.61
N GLY A 15 15.28 9.37 -24.51
CA GLY A 15 14.48 10.55 -24.14
C GLY A 15 13.42 10.24 -23.07
N PHE A 16 13.06 11.24 -22.28
CA PHE A 16 12.09 11.12 -21.18
C PHE A 16 10.79 10.42 -21.62
N TRP A 17 10.22 10.85 -22.75
CA TRP A 17 8.98 10.28 -23.30
C TRP A 17 9.12 8.81 -23.70
N ALA A 18 10.27 8.42 -24.26
CA ALA A 18 10.53 7.02 -24.59
C ALA A 18 10.66 6.17 -23.33
N SER A 19 11.32 6.68 -22.29
CA SER A 19 11.43 6.01 -20.99
C SER A 19 10.06 5.90 -20.30
N LEU A 20 9.23 6.94 -20.38
CA LEU A 20 7.87 6.93 -19.84
C LEU A 20 6.99 5.90 -20.57
N LYS A 21 7.06 5.88 -21.90
CA LYS A 21 6.35 4.88 -22.72
C LYS A 21 6.81 3.47 -22.38
N GLU A 22 8.12 3.25 -22.22
CA GLU A 22 8.70 1.97 -21.79
C GLU A 22 8.18 1.56 -20.41
N ALA A 23 8.20 2.47 -19.42
CA ALA A 23 7.71 2.19 -18.06
C ALA A 23 6.22 1.78 -18.04
N MET A 24 5.37 2.44 -18.84
CA MET A 24 3.94 2.11 -18.93
C MET A 24 3.66 0.87 -19.80
N HIS A 25 4.52 0.57 -20.77
CA HIS A 25 4.37 -0.61 -21.62
C HIS A 25 4.84 -1.90 -20.96
N GLY A 26 5.79 -1.77 -20.05
CA GLY A 26 6.57 -2.87 -19.52
C GLY A 26 7.92 -2.95 -20.24
N THR A 27 8.93 -3.42 -19.52
CA THR A 27 10.29 -3.62 -20.03
C THR A 27 10.69 -5.07 -19.82
N GLU A 28 11.32 -5.68 -20.81
CA GLU A 28 11.92 -7.03 -20.71
C GLU A 28 13.37 -6.98 -20.22
N ARG A 29 13.96 -5.79 -20.15
CA ARG A 29 15.37 -5.59 -19.81
C ARG A 29 15.69 -6.03 -18.39
N ASP A 30 16.82 -6.67 -18.17
CA ASP A 30 17.23 -7.04 -16.81
C ASP A 30 17.48 -5.80 -15.92
N LEU A 31 16.65 -5.62 -14.89
CA LEU A 31 16.72 -4.49 -13.97
C LEU A 31 18.00 -4.50 -13.13
N THR A 32 18.63 -5.67 -12.94
CA THR A 32 19.92 -5.75 -12.24
C THR A 32 21.10 -5.28 -13.10
N GLY A 33 20.95 -5.24 -14.42
CA GLY A 33 21.97 -4.74 -15.35
C GLY A 33 21.86 -3.24 -15.70
N LEU A 34 20.68 -2.63 -15.53
CA LEU A 34 20.46 -1.23 -15.91
C LEU A 34 21.18 -0.22 -14.99
N PRO A 35 21.34 1.06 -15.37
CA PRO A 35 21.67 2.10 -14.41
C PRO A 35 20.60 2.21 -13.32
N VAL A 36 21.02 2.38 -12.06
CA VAL A 36 20.11 2.38 -10.88
C VAL A 36 18.95 3.37 -11.03
N LYS A 37 19.22 4.61 -11.46
CA LYS A 37 18.19 5.63 -11.69
C LYS A 37 17.15 5.20 -12.71
N ARG A 38 17.58 4.51 -13.78
CA ARG A 38 16.68 4.01 -14.84
C ARG A 38 15.83 2.85 -14.33
N ALA A 39 16.42 1.92 -13.57
CA ALA A 39 15.68 0.82 -12.97
C ALA A 39 14.62 1.33 -11.97
N ILE A 40 14.96 2.33 -11.15
CA ILE A 40 14.01 3.01 -10.27
C ILE A 40 12.88 3.65 -11.09
N PHE A 41 13.19 4.40 -12.15
CA PHE A 41 12.19 5.07 -12.97
C PHE A 41 11.19 4.07 -13.61
N LEU A 42 11.71 2.98 -14.20
CA LEU A 42 10.88 1.97 -14.87
C LEU A 42 9.92 1.23 -13.92
N LEU A 43 10.27 1.11 -12.64
CA LEU A 43 9.41 0.51 -11.62
C LEU A 43 8.51 1.53 -10.92
N ALA A 44 9.07 2.68 -10.53
CA ALA A 44 8.36 3.66 -9.71
C ALA A 44 7.21 4.30 -10.46
N VAL A 45 7.37 4.65 -11.74
CA VAL A 45 6.31 5.28 -12.54
C VAL A 45 5.01 4.44 -12.54
N PRO A 46 5.02 3.16 -12.97
CA PRO A 46 3.80 2.36 -12.95
C PRO A 46 3.28 2.11 -11.53
N MET A 47 4.14 1.98 -10.52
CA MET A 47 3.69 1.82 -9.13
C MET A 47 3.05 3.10 -8.55
N VAL A 48 3.53 4.28 -8.92
CA VAL A 48 2.89 5.56 -8.54
C VAL A 48 1.52 5.68 -9.21
N LEU A 49 1.46 5.38 -10.50
CA LEU A 49 0.21 5.38 -11.27
C LEU A 49 -0.80 4.32 -10.76
N GLU A 50 -0.31 3.20 -10.24
CA GLU A 50 -1.12 2.21 -9.51
C GLU A 50 -1.76 2.86 -8.26
N MET A 51 -0.98 3.54 -7.41
CA MET A 51 -1.48 4.19 -6.19
C MET A 51 -2.44 5.35 -6.47
N VAL A 52 -2.19 6.14 -7.52
CA VAL A 52 -3.11 7.21 -7.94
C VAL A 52 -4.47 6.64 -8.35
N MET A 53 -4.49 5.52 -9.08
CA MET A 53 -5.74 4.88 -9.48
C MET A 53 -6.51 4.28 -8.31
N GLU A 54 -5.84 3.76 -7.27
CA GLU A 54 -6.53 3.37 -6.04
C GLU A 54 -7.22 4.57 -5.37
N SER A 55 -6.54 5.72 -5.32
CA SER A 55 -7.13 6.92 -4.73
C SER A 55 -8.33 7.42 -5.53
N ILE A 56 -8.26 7.40 -6.86
CA ILE A 56 -9.38 7.81 -7.72
C ILE A 56 -10.57 6.87 -7.49
N PHE A 57 -10.33 5.56 -7.45
CA PHE A 57 -11.35 4.58 -7.14
C PHE A 57 -12.06 4.87 -5.80
N ALA A 58 -11.30 5.09 -4.72
CA ALA A 58 -11.87 5.36 -3.40
C ALA A 58 -12.76 6.62 -3.39
N VAL A 59 -12.35 7.69 -4.10
CA VAL A 59 -13.13 8.93 -4.20
C VAL A 59 -14.43 8.72 -4.99
N VAL A 60 -14.34 8.02 -6.12
CA VAL A 60 -15.51 7.77 -6.99
C VAL A 60 -16.54 6.89 -6.28
N ASP A 61 -16.10 5.87 -5.56
CA ASP A 61 -16.99 4.95 -4.84
C ASP A 61 -17.80 5.69 -3.76
N VAL A 62 -17.11 6.45 -2.90
CA VAL A 62 -17.76 7.27 -1.86
C VAL A 62 -18.68 8.33 -2.46
N PHE A 63 -18.32 8.91 -3.60
CA PHE A 63 -19.15 9.92 -4.28
C PHE A 63 -20.49 9.36 -4.74
N PHE A 64 -20.53 8.13 -5.29
CA PHE A 64 -21.78 7.52 -5.71
C PHE A 64 -22.60 6.99 -4.54
N VAL A 65 -21.96 6.33 -3.57
CA VAL A 65 -22.63 5.87 -2.35
C VAL A 65 -23.22 7.05 -1.56
N GLY A 66 -22.51 8.18 -1.50
CA GLY A 66 -22.94 9.38 -0.79
C GLY A 66 -24.28 9.94 -1.26
N ARG A 67 -24.69 9.67 -2.51
CA ARG A 67 -26.00 10.08 -3.04
C ARG A 67 -27.18 9.26 -2.49
N LEU A 68 -26.92 8.07 -1.93
CA LEU A 68 -27.96 7.24 -1.33
C LEU A 68 -28.37 7.72 0.08
N GLY A 69 -27.57 8.61 0.69
CA GLY A 69 -27.84 9.17 2.01
C GLY A 69 -26.85 8.74 3.08
N ALA A 70 -26.98 9.34 4.27
CA ALA A 70 -26.02 9.20 5.37
C ALA A 70 -25.90 7.76 5.89
N ASP A 71 -27.00 7.01 5.97
CA ASP A 71 -26.97 5.63 6.46
C ASP A 71 -26.20 4.67 5.53
N ALA A 72 -26.24 4.90 4.22
CA ALA A 72 -25.45 4.15 3.24
C ALA A 72 -23.96 4.43 3.42
N VAL A 73 -23.58 5.70 3.59
CA VAL A 73 -22.19 6.10 3.87
C VAL A 73 -21.71 5.50 5.19
N ALA A 74 -22.54 5.52 6.23
CA ALA A 74 -22.22 4.91 7.53
C ALA A 74 -21.99 3.40 7.39
N THR A 75 -22.83 2.70 6.62
CA THR A 75 -22.65 1.27 6.32
C THR A 75 -21.31 0.98 5.66
N VAL A 76 -20.93 1.79 4.66
CA VAL A 76 -19.63 1.65 3.99
C VAL A 76 -18.49 1.88 4.97
N GLY A 77 -18.51 2.96 5.74
CA GLY A 77 -17.43 3.26 6.71
C GLY A 77 -17.25 2.19 7.79
N LEU A 78 -18.35 1.63 8.30
CA LEU A 78 -18.30 0.51 9.26
C LEU A 78 -17.70 -0.74 8.60
N THR A 79 -18.09 -1.03 7.36
CA THR A 79 -17.56 -2.17 6.61
C THR A 79 -16.08 -2.00 6.28
N GLU A 80 -15.64 -0.80 5.88
CA GLU A 80 -14.22 -0.48 5.63
C GLU A 80 -13.36 -0.67 6.87
N SER A 81 -13.88 -0.34 8.05
CA SER A 81 -13.19 -0.55 9.31
C SER A 81 -12.94 -2.05 9.56
N LEU A 82 -13.89 -2.93 9.23
CA LEU A 82 -13.69 -4.38 9.26
C LEU A 82 -12.67 -4.85 8.21
N LEU A 83 -12.77 -4.31 7.00
CA LEU A 83 -11.86 -4.65 5.89
C LEU A 83 -10.41 -4.24 6.19
N THR A 84 -10.19 -3.20 6.98
CA THR A 84 -8.84 -2.70 7.33
C THR A 84 -7.97 -3.78 7.98
N ILE A 85 -8.53 -4.61 8.86
CA ILE A 85 -7.81 -5.72 9.50
C ILE A 85 -7.38 -6.75 8.44
N ILE A 86 -8.25 -6.99 7.45
CA ILE A 86 -7.96 -7.94 6.39
C ILE A 86 -6.95 -7.36 5.38
N TYR A 87 -7.00 -6.05 5.10
CA TYR A 87 -5.98 -5.36 4.32
C TYR A 87 -4.61 -5.43 4.98
N ALA A 88 -4.52 -5.37 6.31
CA ALA A 88 -3.27 -5.59 7.02
C ALA A 88 -2.70 -7.00 6.78
N ALA A 89 -3.56 -8.03 6.77
CA ALA A 89 -3.15 -9.40 6.44
C ALA A 89 -2.72 -9.54 4.97
N ALA A 90 -3.46 -8.94 4.03
CA ALA A 90 -3.11 -8.93 2.61
C ALA A 90 -1.79 -8.19 2.34
N ALA A 91 -1.54 -7.08 3.04
CA ALA A 91 -0.29 -6.33 2.97
C ALA A 91 0.89 -7.17 3.48
N GLY A 92 0.74 -7.84 4.62
CA GLY A 92 1.77 -8.74 5.15
C GLY A 92 2.15 -9.87 4.18
N LEU A 93 1.14 -10.52 3.60
CA LEU A 93 1.34 -11.58 2.60
C LEU A 93 2.00 -11.04 1.32
N SER A 94 1.61 -9.83 0.90
CA SER A 94 2.17 -9.14 -0.26
C SER A 94 3.65 -8.77 -0.05
N ILE A 95 4.04 -8.36 1.15
CA ILE A 95 5.45 -8.12 1.51
C ILE A 95 6.27 -9.40 1.34
N GLY A 96 5.80 -10.51 1.91
CA GLY A 96 6.47 -11.80 1.82
C GLY A 96 6.62 -12.30 0.38
N ALA A 97 5.54 -12.20 -0.41
CA ALA A 97 5.55 -12.58 -1.82
C ALA A 97 6.53 -11.71 -2.64
N THR A 98 6.53 -10.39 -2.42
CA THR A 98 7.45 -9.47 -3.11
C THR A 98 8.91 -9.84 -2.81
N ALA A 99 9.25 -10.05 -1.54
CA ALA A 99 10.62 -10.38 -1.12
C ALA A 99 11.12 -11.69 -1.74
N LEU A 100 10.31 -12.75 -1.68
CA LEU A 100 10.69 -14.06 -2.19
C LEU A 100 10.77 -14.10 -3.72
N VAL A 101 9.77 -13.55 -4.41
CA VAL A 101 9.76 -13.53 -5.89
C VAL A 101 10.88 -12.64 -6.44
N SER A 102 11.08 -11.45 -5.87
CA SER A 102 12.18 -10.57 -6.30
C SER A 102 13.54 -11.22 -6.07
N ARG A 103 13.71 -11.96 -4.97
CA ARG A 103 14.94 -12.72 -4.72
C ARG A 103 15.21 -13.75 -5.81
N ARG A 104 14.25 -14.63 -6.13
CA ARG A 104 14.40 -15.67 -7.16
C ARG A 104 14.64 -15.10 -8.56
N ILE A 105 14.01 -13.97 -8.88
CA ILE A 105 14.24 -13.26 -10.14
C ILE A 105 15.64 -12.66 -10.20
N GLY A 106 16.13 -12.12 -9.08
CA GLY A 106 17.52 -11.69 -8.93
C GLY A 106 18.53 -12.81 -9.14
N GLU A 107 18.24 -14.00 -8.60
CA GLU A 107 19.04 -15.24 -8.75
C GLU A 107 19.09 -15.77 -10.19
N LYS A 108 18.34 -15.17 -11.12
CA LYS A 108 18.14 -15.64 -12.50
C LYS A 108 17.50 -17.03 -12.57
N ASP A 109 16.65 -17.34 -11.59
CA ASP A 109 15.90 -18.59 -11.51
C ASP A 109 14.37 -18.32 -11.64
N PRO A 110 13.88 -18.06 -12.86
CA PRO A 110 12.47 -17.78 -13.10
C PRO A 110 11.57 -18.99 -12.79
N GLU A 111 12.12 -20.21 -12.82
CA GLU A 111 11.43 -21.45 -12.49
C GLU A 111 11.08 -21.50 -10.99
N ARG A 112 12.06 -21.27 -10.11
CA ARG A 112 11.81 -21.15 -8.67
C ARG A 112 10.94 -19.94 -8.35
N ALA A 113 11.08 -18.84 -9.10
CA ALA A 113 10.21 -17.67 -8.94
C ALA A 113 8.74 -18.02 -9.25
N ALA A 114 8.49 -18.81 -10.30
CA ALA A 114 7.15 -19.25 -10.66
C ALA A 114 6.56 -20.22 -9.62
N ARG A 115 7.35 -21.17 -9.10
CA ARG A 115 6.92 -22.03 -7.98
C ARG A 115 6.57 -21.22 -6.73
N THR A 116 7.41 -20.26 -6.38
CA THR A 116 7.20 -19.31 -5.27
C THR A 116 5.88 -18.54 -5.47
N ALA A 117 5.63 -18.02 -6.68
CA ALA A 117 4.39 -17.33 -7.00
C ALA A 117 3.15 -18.23 -6.81
N VAL A 118 3.21 -19.50 -7.25
CA VAL A 118 2.13 -20.46 -7.04
C VAL A 118 1.88 -20.75 -5.56
N GLN A 119 2.93 -20.95 -4.76
CA GLN A 119 2.78 -21.18 -3.32
C GLN A 119 2.17 -19.97 -2.61
N ALA A 120 2.56 -18.76 -3.02
CA ALA A 120 1.96 -17.53 -2.49
C ALA A 120 0.47 -17.45 -2.84
N ILE A 121 0.09 -17.69 -4.10
CA ILE A 121 -1.32 -17.71 -4.54
C ILE A 121 -2.12 -18.78 -3.80
N GLY A 122 -1.58 -19.99 -3.67
CA GLY A 122 -2.21 -21.08 -2.93
C GLY A 122 -2.42 -20.75 -1.46
N LEU A 123 -1.42 -20.14 -0.81
CA LEU A 123 -1.53 -19.68 0.58
C LEU A 123 -2.55 -18.55 0.71
N GLY A 124 -2.56 -17.59 -0.22
CA GLY A 124 -3.54 -16.51 -0.26
C GLY A 124 -4.97 -17.03 -0.41
N ALA A 125 -5.21 -17.99 -1.30
CA ALA A 125 -6.50 -18.64 -1.45
C ALA A 125 -6.93 -19.41 -0.20
N LEU A 126 -6.00 -20.15 0.42
CA LEU A 126 -6.25 -20.90 1.66
C LEU A 126 -6.62 -19.97 2.83
N LEU A 127 -6.00 -18.80 2.92
CA LEU A 127 -6.32 -17.80 3.95
C LEU A 127 -7.60 -17.01 3.63
N ALA A 128 -7.86 -16.75 2.34
CA ALA A 128 -9.02 -16.02 1.89
C ALA A 128 -10.34 -16.73 2.20
N ILE A 129 -10.39 -18.06 2.04
CA ILE A 129 -11.61 -18.86 2.27
C ILE A 129 -12.17 -18.70 3.69
N PRO A 130 -11.43 -19.03 4.77
CA PRO A 130 -11.96 -18.92 6.13
C PRO A 130 -12.29 -17.48 6.50
N ILE A 131 -11.51 -16.49 6.03
CA ILE A 131 -11.79 -15.07 6.26
C ILE A 131 -13.11 -14.66 5.59
N SER A 132 -13.33 -15.08 4.35
CA SER A 132 -14.54 -14.76 3.60
C SER A 132 -15.78 -15.43 4.20
N VAL A 133 -15.66 -16.72 4.57
CA VAL A 133 -16.73 -17.48 5.25
C VAL A 133 -17.08 -16.84 6.59
N ALA A 134 -16.08 -16.57 7.44
CA ALA A 134 -16.28 -15.91 8.72
C ALA A 134 -16.91 -14.53 8.54
N GLY A 135 -16.44 -13.76 7.57
CA GLY A 135 -16.98 -12.45 7.26
C GLY A 135 -18.46 -12.47 6.85
N VAL A 136 -18.88 -13.45 6.03
CA VAL A 136 -20.29 -13.61 5.66
C VAL A 136 -21.15 -14.07 6.83
N VAL A 137 -20.68 -15.05 7.60
CA VAL A 137 -21.42 -15.63 8.73
C VAL A 137 -21.57 -14.62 9.88
N PHE A 138 -20.50 -13.88 10.18
CA PHE A 138 -20.45 -12.96 11.32
C PHE A 138 -20.69 -11.49 10.94
N ALA A 139 -21.07 -11.16 9.69
CA ALA A 139 -21.29 -9.78 9.26
C ALA A 139 -22.24 -8.99 10.19
N ARG A 140 -23.40 -9.56 10.53
CA ARG A 140 -24.39 -8.92 11.40
C ARG A 140 -23.89 -8.67 12.83
N PRO A 141 -23.37 -9.67 13.57
CA PRO A 141 -22.84 -9.44 14.91
C PRO A 141 -21.63 -8.50 14.91
N LEU A 142 -20.78 -8.54 13.88
CA LEU A 142 -19.67 -7.60 13.75
C LEU A 142 -20.16 -6.16 13.58
N MET A 143 -21.15 -5.92 12.70
CA MET A 143 -21.72 -4.57 12.57
C MET A 143 -22.46 -4.12 13.83
N GLY A 144 -23.12 -5.03 14.54
CA GLY A 144 -23.74 -4.71 15.83
C GLY A 144 -22.71 -4.28 16.88
N LEU A 145 -21.59 -5.00 16.97
CA LEU A 145 -20.47 -4.68 17.85
C LEU A 145 -19.89 -3.29 17.55
N MET A 146 -19.87 -2.91 16.27
CA MET A 146 -19.37 -1.61 15.81
C MET A 146 -20.36 -0.46 16.01
N GLY A 147 -21.56 -0.72 16.56
CA GLY A 147 -22.57 0.32 16.81
C GLY A 147 -23.45 0.63 15.60
N GLY A 148 -23.64 -0.31 14.67
CA GLY A 148 -24.56 -0.15 13.55
C GLY A 148 -25.98 0.18 14.00
N SER A 149 -26.60 1.18 13.37
CA SER A 149 -28.00 1.56 13.60
C SER A 149 -28.96 0.44 13.13
N PRO A 150 -30.25 0.48 13.53
CA PRO A 150 -31.24 -0.48 13.02
C PRO A 150 -31.27 -0.56 11.49
N TRP A 151 -31.17 0.58 10.81
CA TRP A 151 -31.10 0.63 9.34
C TRP A 151 -29.86 -0.09 8.81
N VAL A 152 -28.68 0.17 9.39
CA VAL A 152 -27.43 -0.51 8.99
C VAL A 152 -27.54 -2.02 9.21
N LEU A 153 -28.15 -2.46 10.31
CA LEU A 153 -28.32 -3.88 10.62
C LEU A 153 -29.39 -4.58 9.76
N GLU A 154 -30.34 -3.83 9.19
CA GLU A 154 -31.38 -4.37 8.30
C GLU A 154 -30.96 -4.32 6.82
N GLN A 155 -30.42 -3.18 6.36
CA GLN A 155 -30.10 -2.92 4.96
C GLN A 155 -28.60 -3.10 4.64
N GLY A 156 -27.73 -2.77 5.59
CA GLY A 156 -26.28 -2.80 5.40
C GLY A 156 -25.64 -4.19 5.53
N VAL A 157 -26.28 -5.15 6.20
CA VAL A 157 -25.69 -6.48 6.44
C VAL A 157 -25.39 -7.20 5.12
N ARG A 158 -26.29 -7.13 4.14
CA ARG A 158 -26.08 -7.78 2.84
C ARG A 158 -24.89 -7.18 2.09
N TYR A 159 -24.74 -5.86 2.15
CA TYR A 159 -23.58 -5.16 1.61
C TYR A 159 -22.29 -5.68 2.25
N THR A 160 -22.24 -5.73 3.58
CA THR A 160 -21.09 -6.22 4.35
C THR A 160 -20.77 -7.68 4.04
N GLN A 161 -21.80 -8.53 3.90
CA GLN A 161 -21.63 -9.93 3.51
C GLN A 161 -21.01 -10.06 2.11
N VAL A 162 -21.41 -9.26 1.14
CA VAL A 162 -20.80 -9.31 -0.20
C VAL A 162 -19.39 -8.76 -0.21
N MET A 163 -19.10 -7.70 0.56
CA MET A 163 -17.75 -7.17 0.68
C MET A 163 -16.80 -8.16 1.36
N LEU A 164 -17.21 -8.71 2.49
CA LEU A 164 -16.38 -9.67 3.23
C LEU A 164 -16.30 -11.02 2.51
N GLY A 165 -17.39 -11.48 1.87
CA GLY A 165 -17.40 -12.69 1.05
C GLY A 165 -16.56 -12.55 -0.23
N GLY A 166 -16.56 -11.35 -0.83
CA GLY A 166 -15.73 -11.00 -1.98
C GLY A 166 -14.26 -10.75 -1.65
N MET A 167 -13.89 -10.72 -0.37
CA MET A 167 -12.56 -10.32 0.10
C MET A 167 -11.44 -11.23 -0.43
N GLY A 168 -11.74 -12.49 -0.73
CA GLY A 168 -10.78 -13.38 -1.38
C GLY A 168 -10.26 -12.83 -2.72
N SER A 169 -11.11 -12.16 -3.49
CA SER A 169 -10.69 -11.50 -4.73
C SER A 169 -9.74 -10.33 -4.46
N VAL A 170 -10.00 -9.54 -3.41
CA VAL A 170 -9.18 -8.39 -3.05
C VAL A 170 -7.81 -8.83 -2.54
N LEU A 171 -7.78 -9.82 -1.65
CA LEU A 171 -6.54 -10.40 -1.14
C LEU A 171 -5.68 -10.96 -2.27
N LEU A 172 -6.27 -11.76 -3.17
CA LEU A 172 -5.56 -12.33 -4.31
C LEU A 172 -5.08 -11.23 -5.28
N LEU A 173 -5.88 -10.19 -5.50
CA LEU A 173 -5.50 -9.08 -6.38
C LEU A 173 -4.24 -8.40 -5.88
N PHE A 174 -4.20 -7.99 -4.60
CA PHE A 174 -3.02 -7.35 -4.03
C PHE A 174 -1.81 -8.28 -3.99
N LEU A 175 -2.03 -9.54 -3.63
CA LEU A 175 -0.99 -10.55 -3.56
C LEU A 175 -0.34 -10.81 -4.92
N ILE A 176 -1.15 -11.01 -5.97
CA ILE A 176 -0.61 -11.27 -7.31
C ILE A 176 -0.01 -10.00 -7.91
N ASN A 177 -0.52 -8.81 -7.60
CA ASN A 177 0.16 -7.56 -7.94
C ASN A 177 1.52 -7.47 -7.27
N ALA A 178 1.64 -7.90 -6.01
CA ALA A 178 2.91 -7.96 -5.30
C ALA A 178 3.90 -8.94 -5.97
N ILE A 179 3.41 -10.08 -6.47
CA ILE A 179 4.20 -11.02 -7.28
C ILE A 179 4.71 -10.36 -8.56
N PHE A 180 3.84 -9.68 -9.33
CA PHE A 180 4.26 -8.96 -10.54
C PHE A 180 5.28 -7.85 -10.23
N ARG A 181 5.08 -7.07 -9.17
CA ARG A 181 6.03 -6.06 -8.71
C ARG A 181 7.36 -6.69 -8.28
N GLY A 182 7.34 -7.80 -7.55
CA GLY A 182 8.55 -8.54 -7.17
C GLY A 182 9.32 -9.04 -8.39
N ALA A 183 8.60 -9.50 -9.42
CA ALA A 183 9.20 -9.92 -10.68
C ALA A 183 9.78 -8.77 -11.50
N GLY A 184 9.39 -7.53 -11.23
CA GLY A 184 9.78 -6.34 -12.00
C GLY A 184 8.80 -5.99 -13.12
N ASP A 185 7.65 -6.67 -13.19
CA ASP A 185 6.57 -6.40 -14.15
C ASP A 185 5.53 -5.41 -13.58
N ALA A 186 6.00 -4.29 -13.05
CA ALA A 186 5.15 -3.27 -12.41
C ALA A 186 4.08 -2.69 -13.36
N ALA A 187 4.35 -2.64 -14.67
CA ALA A 187 3.38 -2.22 -15.67
C ALA A 187 2.18 -3.18 -15.78
N ILE A 188 2.38 -4.50 -15.57
CA ILE A 188 1.28 -5.46 -15.53
C ILE A 188 0.42 -5.20 -14.30
N ALA A 189 1.05 -5.03 -13.12
CA ALA A 189 0.34 -4.74 -11.87
C ALA A 189 -0.53 -3.47 -11.97
N MET A 190 0.04 -2.40 -12.54
CA MET A 190 -0.68 -1.15 -12.81
C MET A 190 -1.91 -1.37 -13.70
N ARG A 191 -1.74 -2.03 -14.86
CA ARG A 191 -2.83 -2.24 -15.82
C ARG A 191 -3.94 -3.14 -15.28
N VAL A 192 -3.58 -4.16 -14.51
CA VAL A 192 -4.55 -5.01 -13.80
C VAL A 192 -5.41 -4.16 -12.89
N LEU A 193 -4.79 -3.31 -12.09
CA LEU A 193 -5.51 -2.49 -11.15
C LEU A 193 -6.39 -1.46 -11.87
N TRP A 194 -5.87 -0.85 -12.92
CA TRP A 194 -6.63 0.08 -13.76
C TRP A 194 -7.85 -0.58 -14.38
N LEU A 195 -7.72 -1.82 -14.87
CA LEU A 195 -8.85 -2.59 -15.38
C LEU A 195 -9.89 -2.85 -14.29
N ALA A 196 -9.46 -3.35 -13.13
CA ALA A 196 -10.35 -3.66 -12.01
C ALA A 196 -11.12 -2.40 -11.54
N ASN A 197 -10.40 -1.28 -11.37
CA ASN A 197 -10.99 -0.02 -10.92
C ASN A 197 -11.83 0.63 -12.02
N ALA A 198 -11.48 0.53 -13.30
CA ALA A 198 -12.29 1.04 -14.39
C ALA A 198 -13.62 0.28 -14.52
N ILE A 199 -13.59 -1.06 -14.39
CA ILE A 199 -14.81 -1.88 -14.34
C ILE A 199 -15.70 -1.41 -13.20
N ASN A 200 -15.12 -1.23 -12.00
CA ASN A 200 -15.88 -0.74 -10.86
C ASN A 200 -16.47 0.68 -11.10
N ILE A 201 -15.66 1.64 -11.54
CA ILE A 201 -16.08 3.04 -11.76
C ILE A 201 -17.27 3.13 -12.73
N VAL A 202 -17.31 2.24 -13.72
CA VAL A 202 -18.42 2.17 -14.68
C VAL A 202 -19.61 1.41 -14.10
N LEU A 203 -19.38 0.26 -13.47
CA LEU A 203 -20.44 -0.65 -13.02
C LEU A 203 -21.13 -0.18 -11.73
N ALA A 204 -20.41 0.52 -10.84
CA ALA A 204 -20.94 1.01 -9.58
C ALA A 204 -22.15 1.93 -9.77
N PRO A 205 -22.09 3.05 -10.53
CA PRO A 205 -23.26 3.90 -10.73
C PRO A 205 -24.40 3.17 -11.46
N MET A 206 -24.09 2.23 -12.37
CA MET A 206 -25.10 1.44 -13.07
C MET A 206 -25.90 0.56 -12.12
N LEU A 207 -25.23 -0.12 -11.18
CA LEU A 207 -25.88 -0.99 -10.19
C LEU A 207 -26.45 -0.22 -9.00
N ILE A 208 -25.86 0.91 -8.62
CA ILE A 208 -26.33 1.74 -7.52
C ILE A 208 -27.68 2.36 -7.88
N PHE A 209 -27.80 2.97 -9.05
CA PHE A 209 -29.00 3.71 -9.48
C PHE A 209 -29.90 2.93 -10.44
N GLY A 210 -29.53 1.70 -10.82
CA GLY A 210 -30.34 0.87 -11.74
C GLY A 210 -30.44 1.45 -13.15
N VAL A 211 -29.31 1.88 -13.73
CA VAL A 211 -29.29 2.51 -15.06
C VAL A 211 -29.25 1.46 -16.18
N GLY A 212 -30.17 1.57 -17.14
CA GLY A 212 -30.19 0.70 -18.32
C GLY A 212 -30.75 -0.70 -18.00
N PRO A 213 -30.07 -1.81 -18.36
CA PRO A 213 -30.55 -3.17 -18.07
C PRO A 213 -30.28 -3.61 -16.61
N PHE A 214 -29.61 -2.78 -15.81
CA PHE A 214 -29.17 -3.14 -14.47
C PHE A 214 -30.26 -2.83 -13.43
N PRO A 215 -30.48 -3.73 -12.45
CA PRO A 215 -31.40 -3.46 -11.35
C PRO A 215 -30.83 -2.40 -10.40
N GLU A 216 -31.71 -1.63 -9.76
CA GLU A 216 -31.33 -0.71 -8.68
C GLU A 216 -31.04 -1.51 -7.40
N LEU A 217 -29.76 -1.61 -7.05
CA LEU A 217 -29.28 -2.35 -5.88
C LEU A 217 -28.89 -1.41 -4.72
N GLY A 218 -28.94 -0.09 -4.90
CA GLY A 218 -28.51 0.87 -3.90
C GLY A 218 -27.08 0.60 -3.43
N VAL A 219 -26.84 0.59 -2.11
CA VAL A 219 -25.50 0.42 -1.53
C VAL A 219 -24.90 -0.94 -1.90
N MET A 220 -25.72 -1.98 -2.04
CA MET A 220 -25.31 -3.31 -2.48
C MET A 220 -24.70 -3.28 -3.89
N GLY A 221 -25.15 -2.36 -4.75
CA GLY A 221 -24.58 -2.18 -6.09
C GLY A 221 -23.10 -1.83 -6.06
N ALA A 222 -22.66 -1.01 -5.10
CA ALA A 222 -21.24 -0.68 -4.90
C ALA A 222 -20.43 -1.92 -4.51
N ALA A 223 -20.93 -2.74 -3.58
CA ALA A 223 -20.27 -3.98 -3.18
C ALA A 223 -20.13 -4.96 -4.35
N VAL A 224 -21.19 -5.17 -5.13
CA VAL A 224 -21.17 -6.07 -6.27
C VAL A 224 -20.19 -5.56 -7.34
N ALA A 225 -20.23 -4.27 -7.66
CA ALA A 225 -19.30 -3.67 -8.63
C ALA A 225 -17.84 -3.83 -8.21
N THR A 226 -17.52 -3.60 -6.94
CA THR A 226 -16.17 -3.75 -6.38
C THR A 226 -15.73 -5.21 -6.45
N THR A 227 -16.52 -6.15 -5.91
CA THR A 227 -16.17 -7.57 -5.94
C THR A 227 -16.01 -8.10 -7.37
N PHE A 228 -16.88 -7.69 -8.28
CA PHE A 228 -16.79 -8.07 -9.69
C PHE A 228 -15.55 -7.50 -10.38
N GLY A 229 -15.28 -6.19 -10.23
CA GLY A 229 -14.10 -5.54 -10.81
C GLY A 229 -12.79 -6.17 -10.31
N ARG A 230 -12.68 -6.41 -9.00
CA ARG A 230 -11.52 -7.06 -8.38
C ARG A 230 -11.39 -8.52 -8.84
N GLY A 231 -12.50 -9.24 -8.96
CA GLY A 231 -12.56 -10.59 -9.54
C GLY A 231 -12.05 -10.64 -10.99
N CYS A 232 -12.51 -9.73 -11.85
CA CYS A 232 -12.00 -9.60 -13.23
C CYS A 232 -10.49 -9.29 -13.25
N GLY A 233 -10.02 -8.44 -12.33
CA GLY A 233 -8.59 -8.19 -12.13
C GLY A 233 -7.80 -9.46 -11.83
N VAL A 234 -8.26 -10.27 -10.87
CA VAL A 234 -7.63 -11.56 -10.53
C VAL A 234 -7.61 -12.52 -11.71
N LEU A 235 -8.74 -12.66 -12.43
CA LEU A 235 -8.80 -13.51 -13.61
C LEU A 235 -7.79 -13.07 -14.68
N TYR A 236 -7.66 -11.76 -14.90
CA TYR A 236 -6.67 -11.22 -15.82
C TYR A 236 -5.22 -11.46 -15.34
N GLN A 237 -4.95 -11.35 -14.04
CA GLN A 237 -3.64 -11.70 -13.46
C GLN A 237 -3.29 -13.17 -13.67
N LEU A 238 -4.21 -14.08 -13.37
CA LEU A 238 -4.03 -15.52 -13.56
C LEU A 238 -3.82 -15.86 -15.03
N TYR A 239 -4.57 -15.22 -15.93
CA TYR A 239 -4.35 -15.33 -17.37
C TYR A 239 -2.94 -14.89 -17.79
N ARG A 240 -2.45 -13.76 -17.29
CA ARG A 240 -1.10 -13.23 -17.58
C ARG A 240 0.00 -14.19 -17.08
N LEU A 241 -0.17 -14.76 -15.89
CA LEU A 241 0.75 -15.76 -15.34
C LEU A 241 0.77 -17.05 -16.16
N ALA A 242 -0.39 -17.52 -16.62
CA ALA A 242 -0.50 -18.74 -17.42
C ALA A 242 0.05 -18.57 -18.85
N ARG A 243 -0.15 -17.41 -19.48
CA ARG A 243 0.28 -17.16 -20.87
C ARG A 243 1.79 -16.98 -21.04
N GLY A 244 2.52 -16.58 -19.98
CA GLY A 244 3.97 -16.41 -20.03
C GLY A 244 4.46 -15.16 -20.77
N SER A 245 3.59 -14.19 -21.01
CA SER A 245 3.90 -12.92 -21.69
C SER A 245 4.63 -11.88 -20.81
N GLY A 246 5.25 -12.32 -19.70
CA GLY A 246 5.97 -11.51 -18.73
C GLY A 246 7.17 -12.28 -18.18
N ARG A 247 7.86 -11.75 -17.17
CA ARG A 247 9.05 -12.39 -16.57
C ARG A 247 8.75 -13.68 -15.82
N LEU A 248 7.49 -13.87 -15.46
CA LEU A 248 6.97 -15.08 -14.83
C LEU A 248 6.02 -15.81 -15.76
N GLN A 249 6.24 -17.12 -15.88
CA GLN A 249 5.34 -18.04 -16.53
C GLN A 249 5.02 -19.20 -15.58
N VAL A 250 3.74 -19.40 -15.30
CA VAL A 250 3.26 -20.53 -14.50
C VAL A 250 2.87 -21.67 -15.42
N ARG A 251 3.50 -22.83 -15.23
CA ARG A 251 3.23 -24.09 -15.95
C ARG A 251 2.59 -25.08 -14.99
N ARG A 252 1.99 -26.15 -15.53
CA ARG A 252 1.33 -27.20 -14.73
C ARG A 252 2.28 -27.84 -13.71
N GLU A 253 3.55 -27.96 -14.05
CA GLU A 253 4.57 -28.53 -13.17
C GLU A 253 4.82 -27.69 -11.90
N HIS A 254 4.52 -26.39 -11.92
CA HIS A 254 4.66 -25.51 -10.75
C HIS A 254 3.48 -25.63 -9.77
N LEU A 255 2.39 -26.29 -10.15
CA LEU A 255 1.15 -26.38 -9.35
C LEU A 255 1.25 -27.31 -8.15
N ARG A 256 2.36 -28.05 -8.01
CA ARG A 256 2.59 -28.90 -6.85
C ARG A 256 2.75 -28.03 -5.59
N LEU A 257 1.89 -28.25 -4.60
CA LEU A 257 1.99 -27.55 -3.32
C LEU A 257 3.23 -28.00 -2.54
N GLU A 258 3.93 -27.03 -1.97
CA GLU A 258 5.15 -27.20 -1.18
C GLU A 258 4.92 -26.60 0.22
N PRO A 259 4.40 -27.39 1.18
CA PRO A 259 4.04 -26.88 2.51
C PRO A 259 5.19 -26.19 3.25
N GLY A 260 6.44 -26.62 3.04
CA GLY A 260 7.63 -25.98 3.61
C GLY A 260 7.80 -24.53 3.12
N THR A 261 7.66 -24.30 1.82
CA THR A 261 7.71 -22.97 1.19
C THR A 261 6.55 -22.10 1.67
N MET A 262 5.34 -22.66 1.75
CA MET A 262 4.16 -21.95 2.28
C MET A 262 4.34 -21.56 3.76
N LEU A 263 4.92 -22.42 4.59
CA LEU A 263 5.18 -22.12 6.01
C LEU A 263 6.25 -21.03 6.16
N ALA A 264 7.30 -21.06 5.34
CA ALA A 264 8.31 -20.00 5.31
C ALA A 264 7.70 -18.65 4.91
N MET A 265 6.85 -18.64 3.86
CA MET A 265 6.06 -17.47 3.47
C MET A 265 5.18 -16.96 4.60
N LEU A 266 4.45 -17.85 5.27
CA LEU A 266 3.54 -17.48 6.36
C LEU A 266 4.30 -16.83 7.53
N ARG A 267 5.47 -17.37 7.89
CA ARG A 267 6.34 -16.78 8.94
C ARG A 267 6.83 -15.38 8.56
N LEU A 268 7.30 -15.21 7.32
CA LEU A 268 7.76 -13.91 6.82
C LEU A 268 6.62 -12.89 6.78
N SER A 269 5.45 -13.33 6.32
CA SER A 269 4.23 -12.53 6.18
C SER A 269 3.62 -12.16 7.53
N GLY A 270 3.73 -13.03 8.54
CA GLY A 270 3.21 -12.78 9.88
C GLY A 270 3.81 -11.52 10.53
N ALA A 271 5.11 -11.30 10.37
CA ALA A 271 5.75 -10.06 10.79
C ALA A 271 5.28 -8.84 9.97
N GLY A 272 5.11 -8.96 8.65
CA GLY A 272 4.55 -7.89 7.82
C GLY A 272 3.09 -7.53 8.19
N THR A 273 2.28 -8.53 8.55
CA THR A 273 0.93 -8.33 9.07
C THR A 273 0.97 -7.60 10.41
N ALA A 274 1.85 -8.04 11.33
CA ALA A 274 2.05 -7.36 12.62
C ALA A 274 2.50 -5.90 12.42
N GLN A 275 3.43 -5.64 11.50
CA GLN A 275 3.86 -4.29 11.13
C GLN A 275 2.67 -3.41 10.71
N SER A 276 1.78 -3.96 9.90
CA SER A 276 0.58 -3.26 9.41
C SER A 276 -0.43 -3.00 10.54
N LEU A 277 -0.68 -3.99 11.40
CA LEU A 277 -1.57 -3.85 12.56
C LEU A 277 -1.04 -2.84 13.58
N VAL A 278 0.26 -2.82 13.85
CA VAL A 278 0.92 -1.84 14.73
C VAL A 278 0.69 -0.42 14.20
N ASN A 279 0.82 -0.22 12.88
CA ASN A 279 0.56 1.08 12.26
C ASN A 279 -0.93 1.47 12.38
N THR A 280 -1.85 0.61 11.94
CA THR A 280 -3.30 0.90 12.00
C THR A 280 -3.78 1.17 13.43
N SER A 281 -3.30 0.41 14.40
CA SER A 281 -3.70 0.59 15.80
C SER A 281 -3.17 1.89 16.41
N SER A 282 -1.95 2.34 16.06
CA SER A 282 -1.44 3.66 16.48
C SER A 282 -2.39 4.78 16.05
N TRP A 283 -2.85 4.75 14.78
CA TRP A 283 -3.77 5.74 14.23
C TRP A 283 -5.09 5.84 15.01
N VAL A 284 -5.65 4.71 15.44
CA VAL A 284 -6.88 4.68 16.23
C VAL A 284 -6.68 5.35 17.59
N VAL A 285 -5.56 5.09 18.25
CA VAL A 285 -5.25 5.71 19.55
C VAL A 285 -5.00 7.21 19.40
N LEU A 286 -4.26 7.64 18.37
CA LEU A 286 -4.05 9.06 18.09
C LEU A 286 -5.37 9.79 17.83
N ALA A 287 -6.25 9.22 17.01
CA ALA A 287 -7.58 9.78 16.76
C ALA A 287 -8.38 9.91 18.08
N ARG A 288 -8.27 8.93 18.98
CA ARG A 288 -8.92 8.98 20.30
C ARG A 288 -8.37 10.10 21.20
N ILE A 289 -7.06 10.36 21.16
CA ILE A 289 -6.42 11.47 21.88
C ILE A 289 -6.92 12.80 21.30
N VAL A 290 -6.92 12.98 19.98
CA VAL A 290 -7.43 14.22 19.36
C VAL A 290 -8.90 14.45 19.72
N ALA A 291 -9.70 13.39 19.83
CA ALA A 291 -11.10 13.47 20.21
C ALA A 291 -11.37 14.04 21.61
N THR A 292 -10.38 14.11 22.50
CA THR A 292 -10.56 14.78 23.81
C THR A 292 -10.54 16.30 23.71
N PHE A 293 -10.15 16.87 22.58
CA PHE A 293 -10.06 18.33 22.35
C PHE A 293 -11.26 18.91 21.58
N GLY A 294 -12.32 18.14 21.39
CA GLY A 294 -13.56 18.60 20.77
C GLY A 294 -13.67 18.32 19.27
N SER A 295 -14.87 18.53 18.73
CA SER A 295 -15.24 18.18 17.35
C SER A 295 -14.44 18.94 16.29
N ALA A 296 -14.15 20.23 16.53
CA ALA A 296 -13.37 21.04 15.60
C ALA A 296 -11.94 20.52 15.42
N ALA A 297 -11.29 20.09 16.51
CA ALA A 297 -9.95 19.50 16.47
C ALA A 297 -9.92 18.17 15.70
N VAL A 298 -10.92 17.30 15.91
CA VAL A 298 -11.05 16.03 15.19
C VAL A 298 -11.27 16.26 13.69
N ALA A 299 -12.16 17.18 13.33
CA ALA A 299 -12.43 17.53 11.95
C ALA A 299 -11.18 18.10 11.27
N GLY A 300 -10.49 19.03 11.94
CA GLY A 300 -9.25 19.63 11.43
C GLY A 300 -8.14 18.60 11.23
N TYR A 301 -7.94 17.71 12.20
CA TYR A 301 -6.99 16.59 12.08
C TYR A 301 -7.34 15.65 10.92
N THR A 302 -8.62 15.30 10.76
CA THR A 302 -9.06 14.39 9.69
C THR A 302 -8.85 15.01 8.31
N ILE A 303 -9.14 16.30 8.14
CA ILE A 303 -8.87 17.03 6.88
C ILE A 303 -7.36 17.01 6.59
N ALA A 304 -6.54 17.40 7.58
CA ALA A 304 -5.09 17.41 7.41
C ALA A 304 -4.53 16.02 7.05
N MET A 305 -4.99 14.97 7.73
CA MET A 305 -4.55 13.60 7.47
C MET A 305 -4.93 13.12 6.08
N ARG A 306 -6.12 13.47 5.57
CA ARG A 306 -6.51 13.14 4.20
C ARG A 306 -5.58 13.80 3.18
N ILE A 307 -5.25 15.08 3.37
CA ILE A 307 -4.31 15.81 2.50
C ILE A 307 -2.91 15.15 2.55
N VAL A 308 -2.42 14.83 3.75
CA VAL A 308 -1.11 14.19 3.94
C VAL A 308 -1.08 12.80 3.30
N LEU A 309 -2.08 11.95 3.54
CA LEU A 309 -2.13 10.60 2.98
C LEU A 309 -2.14 10.62 1.45
N PHE A 310 -2.91 11.53 0.84
CA PHE A 310 -2.91 11.71 -0.61
C PHE A 310 -1.53 12.11 -1.15
N ALA A 311 -0.85 13.03 -0.46
CA ALA A 311 0.52 13.46 -0.78
C ALA A 311 1.56 12.35 -0.68
N LEU A 312 1.36 11.35 0.19
CA LEU A 312 2.28 10.23 0.40
C LEU A 312 2.11 9.08 -0.61
N LEU A 313 1.03 9.05 -1.39
CA LEU A 313 0.78 7.96 -2.35
C LEU A 313 1.91 7.74 -3.36
N PRO A 314 2.51 8.78 -3.99
CA PRO A 314 3.63 8.58 -4.89
C PRO A 314 4.87 8.03 -4.17
N SER A 315 5.07 8.43 -2.91
CA SER A 315 6.16 7.95 -2.07
C SER A 315 6.04 6.47 -1.74
N TRP A 316 4.82 5.94 -1.56
CA TRP A 316 4.59 4.49 -1.45
C TRP A 316 4.98 3.75 -2.74
N GLY A 317 4.63 4.28 -3.91
CA GLY A 317 5.03 3.70 -5.20
C GLY A 317 6.56 3.61 -5.35
N LEU A 318 7.26 4.69 -5.01
CA LEU A 318 8.73 4.75 -5.08
C LEU A 318 9.41 3.84 -4.02
N ALA A 319 8.85 3.76 -2.82
CA ALA A 319 9.34 2.87 -1.76
C ALA A 319 9.17 1.38 -2.14
N ASN A 320 8.05 1.02 -2.78
CA ASN A 320 7.83 -0.34 -3.30
C ASN A 320 8.80 -0.68 -4.43
N ALA A 321 9.13 0.28 -5.31
CA ALA A 321 10.14 0.07 -6.34
C ALA A 321 11.53 -0.19 -5.74
N ALA A 322 11.90 0.54 -4.68
CA ALA A 322 13.15 0.29 -3.95
C ALA A 322 13.17 -1.11 -3.32
N ALA A 323 12.06 -1.54 -2.70
CA ALA A 323 11.93 -2.89 -2.12
C ALA A 323 12.19 -3.99 -3.16
N THR A 324 11.57 -3.90 -4.34
CA THR A 324 11.81 -4.85 -5.45
C THR A 324 13.29 -4.85 -5.87
N LEU A 325 13.90 -3.67 -6.05
CA LEU A 325 15.30 -3.58 -6.48
C LEU A 325 16.28 -4.15 -5.45
N VAL A 326 16.00 -3.98 -4.16
CA VAL A 326 16.80 -4.59 -3.08
C VAL A 326 16.71 -6.12 -3.15
N GLY A 327 15.49 -6.67 -3.22
CA GLY A 327 15.30 -8.12 -3.31
C GLY A 327 15.98 -8.74 -4.53
N GLN A 328 15.82 -8.11 -5.71
CA GLN A 328 16.49 -8.55 -6.94
C GLN A 328 18.02 -8.40 -6.88
N SER A 329 18.52 -7.30 -6.32
CA SER A 329 19.98 -7.08 -6.22
C SER A 329 20.63 -8.09 -5.27
N LEU A 330 19.97 -8.43 -4.17
CA LEU A 330 20.45 -9.46 -3.25
C LEU A 330 20.41 -10.86 -3.89
N GLY A 331 19.38 -11.17 -4.68
CA GLY A 331 19.33 -12.41 -5.46
C GLY A 331 20.45 -12.50 -6.50
N ALA A 332 20.78 -11.38 -7.14
CA ALA A 332 21.89 -11.27 -8.08
C ALA A 332 23.28 -11.21 -7.41
N LYS A 333 23.36 -11.36 -6.08
CA LYS A 333 24.59 -11.24 -5.28
C LYS A 333 25.29 -9.88 -5.44
N GLN A 334 24.50 -8.81 -5.60
CA GLN A 334 24.97 -7.42 -5.72
C GLN A 334 24.37 -6.52 -4.61
N PRO A 335 24.63 -6.81 -3.32
CA PRO A 335 24.04 -6.04 -2.20
C PRO A 335 24.36 -4.54 -2.25
N GLU A 336 25.55 -4.15 -2.72
CA GLU A 336 25.98 -2.75 -2.85
C GLU A 336 25.13 -2.00 -3.88
N ARG A 337 24.72 -2.69 -4.95
CA ARG A 337 23.82 -2.13 -5.96
C ARG A 337 22.43 -1.89 -5.36
N GLY A 338 21.92 -2.85 -4.57
CA GLY A 338 20.68 -2.71 -3.83
C GLY A 338 20.73 -1.49 -2.91
N GLU A 339 21.80 -1.34 -2.14
CA GLU A 339 22.02 -0.18 -1.26
C GLU A 339 22.03 1.15 -2.04
N ARG A 340 22.75 1.21 -3.16
CA ARG A 340 22.75 2.41 -4.02
C ARG A 340 21.34 2.74 -4.53
N ALA A 341 20.52 1.73 -4.84
CA ALA A 341 19.14 1.93 -5.26
C ALA A 341 18.29 2.55 -4.15
N VAL A 342 18.43 2.08 -2.90
CA VAL A 342 17.72 2.63 -1.73
C VAL A 342 18.07 4.10 -1.50
N TRP A 343 19.36 4.44 -1.44
CA TRP A 343 19.77 5.84 -1.20
C TRP A 343 19.38 6.76 -2.37
N THR A 344 19.46 6.27 -3.60
CA THR A 344 19.02 7.03 -4.79
C THR A 344 17.51 7.25 -4.78
N ALA A 345 16.72 6.21 -4.51
CA ALA A 345 15.26 6.31 -4.40
C ALA A 345 14.88 7.23 -3.24
N GLY A 346 15.54 7.12 -2.09
CA GLY A 346 15.36 8.01 -0.94
C GLY A 346 15.63 9.47 -1.27
N ALA A 347 16.71 9.76 -2.00
CA ALA A 347 17.02 11.12 -2.44
C ALA A 347 15.98 11.68 -3.43
N ILE A 348 15.54 10.88 -4.40
CA ILE A 348 14.46 11.27 -5.33
C ILE A 348 13.17 11.56 -4.55
N ASN A 349 12.83 10.67 -3.60
CA ASN A 349 11.66 10.83 -2.76
C ASN A 349 11.75 12.07 -1.87
N ALA A 350 12.93 12.36 -1.34
CA ALA A 350 13.22 13.50 -0.48
C ALA A 350 13.05 14.83 -1.22
N VAL A 351 13.46 14.90 -2.50
CA VAL A 351 13.20 16.07 -3.35
C VAL A 351 11.70 16.23 -3.59
N PHE A 352 11.00 15.14 -3.94
CA PHE A 352 9.55 15.16 -4.17
C PHE A 352 8.78 15.59 -2.92
N LEU A 353 8.89 14.86 -1.82
CA LEU A 353 8.18 15.17 -0.58
C LEU A 353 8.68 16.45 0.09
N GLY A 354 9.97 16.78 0.00
CA GLY A 354 10.49 18.04 0.50
C GLY A 354 9.87 19.24 -0.23
N SER A 355 9.76 19.18 -1.56
CA SER A 355 9.09 20.22 -2.34
C SER A 355 7.60 20.36 -1.99
N LEU A 356 6.93 19.22 -1.78
CA LEU A 356 5.53 19.19 -1.36
C LEU A 356 5.36 19.69 0.09
N GLY A 357 6.35 19.45 0.95
CA GLY A 357 6.38 19.93 2.32
C GLY A 357 6.47 21.46 2.38
N VAL A 358 7.31 22.07 1.55
CA VAL A 358 7.37 23.53 1.40
C VAL A 358 6.04 24.09 0.90
N LEU A 359 5.44 23.46 -0.11
CA LEU A 359 4.11 23.85 -0.61
C LEU A 359 3.06 23.80 0.50
N PHE A 360 3.03 22.71 1.27
CA PHE A 360 2.07 22.52 2.35
C PHE A 360 2.29 23.50 3.50
N PHE A 361 3.54 23.80 3.84
CA PHE A 361 3.84 24.76 4.90
C PHE A 361 3.37 26.18 4.54
N VAL A 362 3.66 26.64 3.32
CA VAL A 362 3.32 27.98 2.83
C VAL A 362 1.82 28.12 2.57
N PHE A 363 1.20 27.14 1.91
CA PHE A 363 -0.18 27.20 1.45
C PHE A 363 -1.15 26.42 2.36
N ALA A 364 -0.77 26.11 3.61
CA ALA A 364 -1.59 25.29 4.51
C ALA A 364 -3.02 25.81 4.65
N GLN A 365 -3.17 27.11 4.95
CA GLN A 365 -4.48 27.72 5.19
C GLN A 365 -5.35 27.81 3.92
N PRO A 366 -4.84 28.26 2.75
CA PRO A 366 -5.59 28.16 1.49
C PRO A 366 -6.04 26.73 1.18
N LEU A 367 -5.15 25.75 1.33
CA LEU A 367 -5.46 24.34 1.08
C LEU A 367 -6.53 23.80 2.01
N THR A 368 -6.54 24.17 3.30
CA THR A 368 -7.53 23.65 4.26
C THR A 368 -8.85 24.42 4.22
N SER A 369 -8.82 25.71 3.86
CA SER A 369 -10.02 26.54 3.73
C SER A 369 -11.01 26.07 2.66
N SER A 370 -10.54 25.34 1.64
CA SER A 370 -11.43 24.75 0.64
C SER A 370 -12.24 23.57 1.15
N PHE A 371 -11.90 23.01 2.32
CA PHE A 371 -12.57 21.83 2.89
C PHE A 371 -13.61 22.15 3.96
N SER A 372 -13.57 23.34 4.57
CA SER A 372 -14.53 23.72 5.61
C SER A 372 -14.69 25.24 5.69
N PRO A 373 -15.92 25.76 5.85
CA PRO A 373 -16.17 27.17 6.14
C PRO A 373 -15.90 27.54 7.61
N ASP A 374 -15.77 26.55 8.52
CA ASP A 374 -15.51 26.78 9.94
C ASP A 374 -14.03 27.15 10.19
N ALA A 375 -13.80 28.37 10.65
CA ALA A 375 -12.47 28.91 10.92
C ALA A 375 -11.68 28.09 11.95
N ALA A 376 -12.32 27.52 12.97
CA ALA A 376 -11.64 26.72 13.99
C ALA A 376 -11.14 25.38 13.42
N VAL A 377 -11.93 24.76 12.54
CA VAL A 377 -11.54 23.54 11.82
C VAL A 377 -10.36 23.82 10.88
N VAL A 378 -10.45 24.92 10.13
CA VAL A 378 -9.40 25.35 9.18
C VAL A 378 -8.09 25.65 9.91
N ASP A 379 -8.16 26.30 11.08
CA ASP A 379 -7.01 26.60 11.91
C ASP A 379 -6.29 25.32 12.36
N HIS A 380 -7.01 24.39 13.00
CA HIS A 380 -6.46 23.09 13.40
C HIS A 380 -5.88 22.29 12.23
N ALA A 381 -6.58 22.25 11.08
CA ALA A 381 -6.10 21.57 9.89
C ALA A 381 -4.82 22.20 9.35
N SER A 382 -4.75 23.53 9.28
CA SER A 382 -3.60 24.25 8.75
C SER A 382 -2.37 24.10 9.65
N HIS A 383 -2.58 24.14 10.97
CA HIS A 383 -1.54 23.89 11.97
C HIS A 383 -0.99 22.45 11.86
N ALA A 384 -1.87 21.46 11.77
CA ALA A 384 -1.47 20.07 11.55
C ALA A 384 -0.64 19.92 10.27
N LEU A 385 -1.12 20.49 9.17
CA LEU A 385 -0.46 20.39 7.87
C LEU A 385 0.93 21.05 7.88
N ARG A 386 1.07 22.23 8.48
CA ARG A 386 2.37 22.90 8.68
C ARG A 386 3.32 22.03 9.48
N ILE A 387 2.92 21.59 10.68
CA ILE A 387 3.79 20.82 11.58
C ILE A 387 4.25 19.53 10.90
N ILE A 388 3.34 18.76 10.32
CA ILE A 388 3.64 17.44 9.75
C ILE A 388 4.50 17.57 8.49
N SER A 389 4.24 18.59 7.66
CA SER A 389 5.02 18.86 6.45
C SER A 389 6.51 19.13 6.74
N THR A 390 6.87 19.61 7.93
CA THR A 390 8.28 19.79 8.31
C THR A 390 9.04 18.46 8.40
N GLY A 391 8.35 17.35 8.67
CA GLY A 391 8.92 16.01 8.73
C GLY A 391 9.08 15.33 7.37
N PHE A 392 8.52 15.88 6.28
CA PHE A 392 8.42 15.19 4.99
C PHE A 392 9.77 14.74 4.40
N LEU A 393 10.85 15.49 4.66
CA LEU A 393 12.18 15.08 4.27
C LEU A 393 12.60 13.76 4.92
N PHE A 394 12.33 13.60 6.22
CA PHE A 394 12.60 12.36 6.94
C PHE A 394 11.65 11.25 6.51
N TYR A 395 10.36 11.56 6.32
CA TYR A 395 9.35 10.58 5.91
C TYR A 395 9.76 9.92 4.59
N ALA A 396 10.27 10.71 3.66
CA ALA A 396 10.74 10.24 2.38
C ALA A 396 11.80 9.13 2.50
N PHE A 397 12.80 9.32 3.36
CA PHE A 397 13.81 8.30 3.62
C PHE A 397 13.26 7.14 4.45
N GLY A 398 12.48 7.42 5.50
CA GLY A 398 11.90 6.40 6.37
C GLY A 398 11.05 5.40 5.61
N MET A 399 10.19 5.86 4.70
CA MET A 399 9.35 5.01 3.86
C MET A 399 10.18 4.11 2.94
N VAL A 400 11.19 4.67 2.27
CA VAL A 400 12.05 3.91 1.34
C VAL A 400 12.88 2.89 2.11
N LEU A 401 13.47 3.26 3.26
CA LEU A 401 14.30 2.36 4.07
C LEU A 401 13.49 1.22 4.69
N THR A 402 12.33 1.52 5.30
CA THR A 402 11.46 0.48 5.88
C THR A 402 10.97 -0.51 4.83
N GLN A 403 10.54 -0.04 3.66
CA GLN A 403 10.16 -0.94 2.57
C GLN A 403 11.35 -1.71 1.98
N SER A 404 12.56 -1.16 2.04
CA SER A 404 13.77 -1.86 1.60
C SER A 404 14.13 -3.03 2.49
N PHE A 405 13.93 -2.94 3.82
CA PHE A 405 14.06 -4.11 4.70
C PHE A 405 13.06 -5.21 4.34
N ASN A 406 11.80 -4.82 4.08
CA ASN A 406 10.76 -5.72 3.60
C ASN A 406 11.17 -6.41 2.29
N GLY A 407 11.69 -5.66 1.31
CA GLY A 407 12.21 -6.20 0.06
C GLY A 407 13.42 -7.13 0.22
N ALA A 408 14.25 -6.93 1.25
CA ALA A 408 15.35 -7.83 1.60
C ALA A 408 14.87 -9.15 2.23
N GLY A 409 13.62 -9.23 2.68
CA GLY A 409 13.09 -10.33 3.49
C GLY A 409 13.36 -10.16 5.00
N ASP A 410 13.77 -8.97 5.44
CA ASP A 410 13.89 -8.62 6.86
C ASP A 410 12.63 -7.90 7.34
N THR A 411 11.55 -8.63 7.60
CA THR A 411 10.29 -8.04 8.08
C THR A 411 10.28 -7.79 9.59
N ALA A 412 11.18 -8.43 10.34
CA ALA A 412 11.29 -8.26 11.78
C ALA A 412 11.84 -6.88 12.17
N THR A 413 12.87 -6.41 11.46
CA THR A 413 13.48 -5.09 11.70
C THR A 413 12.47 -3.94 11.60
N PRO A 414 11.72 -3.76 10.49
CA PRO A 414 10.73 -2.68 10.39
C PRO A 414 9.56 -2.87 11.37
N THR A 415 9.19 -4.10 11.71
CA THR A 415 8.18 -4.35 12.76
C THR A 415 8.62 -3.80 14.11
N LEU A 416 9.85 -4.09 14.54
CA LEU A 416 10.40 -3.59 15.81
C LEU A 416 10.56 -2.07 15.80
N ILE A 417 11.00 -1.50 14.68
CA ILE A 417 11.07 -0.04 14.50
C ILE A 417 9.67 0.58 14.65
N ASN A 418 8.64 0.01 14.02
CA ASN A 418 7.27 0.50 14.12
C ASN A 418 6.73 0.43 15.56
N ILE A 419 6.98 -0.68 16.28
CA ILE A 419 6.57 -0.80 17.68
C ILE A 419 7.26 0.27 18.54
N PHE A 420 8.56 0.45 18.38
CA PHE A 420 9.30 1.47 19.13
C PHE A 420 8.81 2.88 18.80
N CYS A 421 8.74 3.23 17.51
CA CYS A 421 8.45 4.60 17.09
C CYS A 421 6.97 4.96 17.32
N PHE A 422 6.03 4.07 17.01
CA PHE A 422 4.61 4.38 17.10
C PHE A 422 4.02 4.07 18.48
N TRP A 423 4.40 2.97 19.14
CA TRP A 423 3.82 2.64 20.44
C TRP A 423 4.62 3.17 21.62
N MET A 424 5.95 3.04 21.60
CA MET A 424 6.78 3.42 22.75
C MET A 424 7.16 4.91 22.74
N LEU A 425 7.10 5.57 21.59
CA LEU A 425 7.46 6.97 21.43
C LEU A 425 6.26 7.84 21.06
N GLU A 426 5.60 7.59 19.93
CA GLU A 426 4.53 8.47 19.40
C GLU A 426 3.36 8.63 20.36
N LEU A 427 2.75 7.53 20.84
CA LEU A 427 1.57 7.62 21.71
C LEU A 427 1.87 8.28 23.07
N PRO A 428 2.94 7.91 23.81
CA PRO A 428 3.29 8.60 25.05
C PRO A 428 3.64 10.06 24.81
N LEU A 429 4.37 10.38 23.73
CA LEU A 429 4.73 11.76 23.39
C LEU A 429 3.50 12.58 23.01
N ALA A 430 2.57 12.01 22.24
CA ALA A 430 1.32 12.65 21.87
C ALA A 430 0.49 12.96 23.12
N TRP A 431 0.33 12.01 24.03
CA TRP A 431 -0.36 12.23 25.31
C TRP A 431 0.34 13.29 26.16
N ALA A 432 1.67 13.22 26.30
CA ALA A 432 2.45 14.13 27.12
C ALA A 432 2.43 15.57 26.59
N LEU A 433 2.60 15.77 25.28
CA LEU A 433 2.61 17.10 24.67
C LEU A 433 1.21 17.71 24.57
N SER A 434 0.19 16.90 24.24
CA SER A 434 -1.17 17.39 24.06
C SER A 434 -1.90 17.67 25.38
N GLY A 435 -1.66 16.86 26.42
CA GLY A 435 -2.22 17.02 27.75
C GLY A 435 -1.31 17.85 28.68
N PRO A 436 -0.42 17.21 29.48
CA PRO A 436 0.42 17.90 30.47
C PRO A 436 1.28 19.04 29.91
N GLY A 437 1.75 18.92 28.67
CA GLY A 437 2.56 19.94 27.99
C GLY A 437 1.78 21.15 27.50
N GLY A 438 0.44 21.14 27.60
CA GLY A 438 -0.41 22.29 27.28
C GLY A 438 -0.46 22.69 25.80
N MET A 439 0.07 21.87 24.88
CA MET A 439 0.09 22.19 23.45
C MET A 439 -1.23 21.87 22.73
N GLY A 440 -2.19 21.25 23.43
CA GLY A 440 -3.47 20.83 22.86
C GLY A 440 -3.30 19.88 21.67
N PRO A 441 -4.17 19.96 20.64
CA PRO A 441 -4.07 19.11 19.44
C PRO A 441 -2.72 19.19 18.72
N SER A 442 -2.05 20.34 18.78
CA SER A 442 -0.74 20.54 18.16
C SER A 442 0.34 19.62 18.73
N GLY A 443 0.21 19.23 20.02
CA GLY A 443 1.10 18.25 20.64
C GLY A 443 1.03 16.88 19.95
N VAL A 444 -0.15 16.48 19.46
CA VAL A 444 -0.33 15.24 18.70
C VAL A 444 0.37 15.34 17.34
N PHE A 445 0.21 16.47 16.64
CA PHE A 445 0.83 16.67 15.32
C PHE A 445 2.36 16.69 15.40
N LEU A 446 2.89 17.29 16.47
CA LEU A 446 4.34 17.28 16.72
C LEU A 446 4.84 15.88 17.07
N ALA A 447 4.11 15.14 17.90
CA ALA A 447 4.48 13.75 18.23
C ALA A 447 4.55 12.86 16.98
N LEU A 448 3.59 12.98 16.06
CA LEU A 448 3.58 12.27 14.79
C LEU A 448 4.79 12.66 13.91
N THR A 449 5.09 13.97 13.83
CA THR A 449 6.26 14.47 13.09
C THR A 449 7.57 13.91 13.65
N VAL A 450 7.73 13.93 14.98
CA VAL A 450 8.91 13.42 15.67
C VAL A 450 9.04 11.90 15.50
N ALA A 451 7.96 11.15 15.70
CA ALA A 451 7.98 9.68 15.65
C ALA A 451 8.41 9.16 14.27
N PHE A 452 7.84 9.68 13.19
CA PHE A 452 8.25 9.29 11.83
C PHE A 452 9.66 9.80 11.48
N SER A 453 10.10 10.93 12.04
CA SER A 453 11.48 11.41 11.86
C SER A 453 12.49 10.50 12.56
N VAL A 454 12.18 10.07 13.78
CA VAL A 454 12.96 9.07 14.52
C VAL A 454 12.95 7.73 13.79
N LEU A 455 11.80 7.29 13.26
CA LEU A 455 11.71 6.08 12.43
C LEU A 455 12.65 6.15 11.22
N ALA A 456 12.74 7.29 10.55
CA ALA A 456 13.68 7.48 9.44
C ALA A 456 15.14 7.41 9.88
N ILE A 457 15.50 8.06 10.99
CA ILE A 457 16.87 8.06 11.53
C ILE A 457 17.27 6.64 11.98
N VAL A 458 16.43 5.97 12.78
CA VAL A 458 16.67 4.61 13.26
C VAL A 458 16.78 3.64 12.08
N SER A 459 15.87 3.75 11.10
CA SER A 459 15.93 2.94 9.88
C SER A 459 17.23 3.18 9.10
N ALA A 460 17.68 4.43 8.97
CA ALA A 460 18.93 4.76 8.28
C ALA A 460 20.16 4.18 9.00
N VAL A 461 20.21 4.28 10.34
CA VAL A 461 21.28 3.72 11.16
C VAL A 461 21.32 2.19 11.00
N LEU A 462 20.19 1.52 11.16
CA LEU A 462 20.11 0.06 11.02
C LEU A 462 20.40 -0.41 9.59
N PHE A 463 20.00 0.36 8.59
CA PHE A 463 20.26 0.03 7.19
C PHE A 463 21.75 0.13 6.87
N ARG A 464 22.44 1.14 7.41
CA ARG A 464 23.91 1.29 7.28
C ARG A 464 24.70 0.19 7.98
N ARG A 465 24.16 -0.44 9.04
CA ARG A 465 24.79 -1.61 9.67
C ARG A 465 24.89 -2.82 8.74
N GLY A 466 24.09 -2.87 7.68
CA GLY A 466 24.22 -3.87 6.61
C GLY A 466 23.75 -5.28 6.97
N THR A 467 23.16 -5.52 8.14
CA THR A 467 22.64 -6.84 8.56
C THR A 467 21.60 -7.40 7.58
N TRP A 468 20.81 -6.52 6.96
CA TRP A 468 19.84 -6.87 5.92
C TRP A 468 20.50 -7.51 4.68
N LYS A 469 21.76 -7.19 4.39
CA LYS A 469 22.51 -7.77 3.25
C LYS A 469 22.77 -9.27 3.44
N LEU A 470 22.80 -9.74 4.69
CA LEU A 470 23.07 -11.12 5.06
C LEU A 470 21.82 -12.01 5.05
N ARG A 471 20.63 -11.42 4.82
CA ARG A 471 19.37 -12.16 4.87
C ARG A 471 19.23 -13.13 3.70
N GLN A 472 18.91 -14.36 4.06
CA GLN A 472 18.54 -15.44 3.15
C GLN A 472 17.05 -15.73 3.31
N VAL A 473 16.36 -15.88 2.19
CA VAL A 473 14.91 -16.11 2.11
C VAL A 473 14.58 -17.13 1.02
#